data_AF-A0A956ICS5-F1
#
_entry.id   AF-A0A956ICS5-F1
#
_cell.length_a   1.000
_cell.length_b   1.000
_cell.length_c   1.000
_cell.angle_alpha   90.00
_cell.angle_beta   90.00
_cell.angle_gamma   90.00
#
_symmetry.space_group_name_H-M   'P 1'
#
loop_
_entity.id
_entity.type
_entity.pdbx_description
1 polymer ?
#
loop_
_entity_poly.entity_id
_entity_poly.type
_entity_poly.pdbx_seq_one_letter_code
_entity_poly.pdbx_strand_id
1 'polypeptide(L)'
;SLVDLDTLQHGTLAVELGDALRSWCNPLGEDVDRAGVHLGIFEAAVRGYAAEASAALRDDRRGIVPGLETIALELASRFCLDAFEERYFRWDTTRFARASEHHLLRARGQLALAQDVASKRDVLEAIVDRAFG
;
A
#
# COMPACT_ATOMS: atom_id res chain seq x y z
N SER A 1 -20.65 -2.90 -4.97
CA SER A 1 -20.71 -3.38 -3.56
C SER A 1 -19.30 -3.59 -3.07
N LEU A 2 -19.05 -3.42 -1.76
CA LEU A 2 -17.82 -3.89 -1.14
C LEU A 2 -17.90 -5.43 -0.97
N VAL A 3 -16.77 -6.12 -1.10
CA VAL A 3 -16.63 -7.58 -0.96
C VAL A 3 -15.46 -7.87 -0.03
N ASP A 4 -15.28 -9.15 0.36
CA ASP A 4 -14.18 -9.61 1.23
C ASP A 4 -14.16 -8.92 2.60
N LEU A 5 -15.16 -9.28 3.44
CA LEU A 5 -15.44 -8.62 4.72
C LEU A 5 -14.87 -9.38 5.94
N ASP A 6 -14.01 -10.37 5.71
CA ASP A 6 -13.43 -11.23 6.73
C ASP A 6 -12.43 -10.50 7.65
N THR A 7 -11.82 -9.41 7.17
CA THR A 7 -10.89 -8.56 7.94
C THR A 7 -11.51 -7.29 8.50
N LEU A 8 -12.85 -7.13 8.46
CA LEU A 8 -13.50 -5.97 9.06
C LEU A 8 -13.24 -5.90 10.56
N GLN A 9 -12.67 -4.77 11.01
CA GLN A 9 -12.36 -4.53 12.41
C GLN A 9 -12.35 -3.02 12.73
N HIS A 10 -12.34 -2.69 14.01
CA HIS A 10 -12.05 -1.33 14.44
C HIS A 10 -10.56 -1.03 14.24
N GLY A 11 -10.25 -0.18 13.26
CA GLY A 11 -8.89 0.19 12.90
C GLY A 11 -8.72 1.71 12.73
N THR A 12 -7.53 2.13 12.29
CA THR A 12 -7.28 3.52 11.96
C THR A 12 -7.43 3.75 10.46
N LEU A 13 -7.80 4.97 10.07
CA LEU A 13 -7.84 5.37 8.67
C LEU A 13 -6.47 5.26 7.98
N ALA A 14 -5.38 5.41 8.73
CA ALA A 14 -4.03 5.24 8.22
C ALA A 14 -3.77 3.81 7.74
N VAL A 15 -4.29 2.79 8.45
CA VAL A 15 -4.18 1.38 8.05
C VAL A 15 -5.07 1.12 6.82
N GLU A 16 -6.33 1.53 6.89
CA GLU A 16 -7.32 1.29 5.83
C GLU A 16 -6.89 1.95 4.49
N LEU A 17 -6.65 3.26 4.51
CA LEU A 17 -6.22 3.99 3.32
C LEU A 17 -4.79 3.64 2.92
N GLY A 18 -3.94 3.29 3.89
CA GLY A 18 -2.58 2.85 3.63
C GLY A 18 -2.54 1.61 2.75
N ASP A 19 -3.32 0.57 3.09
CA ASP A 19 -3.35 -0.66 2.29
C ASP A 19 -4.04 -0.47 0.94
N ALA A 20 -5.15 0.28 0.92
CA ALA A 20 -5.83 0.62 -0.33
C ALA A 20 -4.90 1.35 -1.30
N LEU A 21 -4.21 2.40 -0.84
CA LEU A 21 -3.31 3.19 -1.68
C LEU A 21 -2.05 2.41 -2.05
N ARG A 22 -1.53 1.53 -1.19
CA ARG A 22 -0.38 0.65 -1.49
C ARG A 22 -0.71 -0.24 -2.69
N SER A 23 -1.92 -0.81 -2.69
CA SER A 23 -2.41 -1.63 -3.79
C SER A 23 -2.67 -0.82 -5.05
N TRP A 24 -3.52 0.21 -4.97
CA TRP A 24 -4.01 0.91 -6.16
C TRP A 24 -2.95 1.78 -6.83
N CYS A 25 -2.07 2.40 -6.05
CA CYS A 25 -1.11 3.35 -6.58
C CYS A 25 0.17 2.71 -7.13
N ASN A 26 0.26 1.38 -7.13
CA ASN A 26 1.34 0.64 -7.76
C ASN A 26 0.83 -0.08 -9.03
N PRO A 27 0.91 0.57 -10.21
CA PRO A 27 0.34 0.02 -11.45
C PRO A 27 1.09 -1.23 -11.97
N LEU A 28 2.28 -1.52 -11.45
CA LEU A 28 3.04 -2.72 -11.80
C LEU A 28 2.57 -3.96 -11.03
N GLY A 29 1.70 -3.78 -10.04
CA GLY A 29 1.22 -4.86 -9.18
C GLY A 29 2.26 -5.33 -8.16
N GLU A 30 1.93 -6.41 -7.46
CA GLU A 30 2.71 -6.88 -6.30
C GLU A 30 3.87 -7.82 -6.67
N ASP A 31 3.80 -8.48 -7.83
CA ASP A 31 4.79 -9.48 -8.28
C ASP A 31 5.94 -8.85 -9.08
N VAL A 32 6.51 -7.75 -8.59
CA VAL A 32 7.68 -7.06 -9.16
C VAL A 32 8.67 -6.68 -8.05
N ASP A 33 9.96 -6.59 -8.35
CA ASP A 33 10.99 -6.18 -7.37
C ASP A 33 11.21 -4.66 -7.31
N ARG A 34 10.61 -3.90 -8.23
CA ARG A 34 10.70 -2.44 -8.33
C ARG A 34 9.31 -1.84 -8.46
N ALA A 35 8.61 -1.76 -7.34
CA ALA A 35 7.38 -1.01 -7.25
C ALA A 35 7.65 0.46 -6.92
N GLY A 36 6.70 1.32 -7.27
CA GLY A 36 6.73 2.74 -6.95
C GLY A 36 5.34 3.34 -6.95
N VAL A 37 5.16 4.45 -6.24
CA VAL A 37 3.88 5.14 -6.14
C VAL A 37 3.66 6.01 -7.39
N HIS A 38 2.55 5.75 -8.08
CA HIS A 38 2.11 6.53 -9.22
C HIS A 38 1.32 7.76 -8.75
N LEU A 39 1.96 8.92 -8.79
CA LEU A 39 1.41 10.18 -8.26
C LEU A 39 0.03 10.54 -8.81
N GLY A 40 -0.22 10.31 -10.10
CA GLY A 40 -1.52 10.62 -10.71
C GLY A 40 -2.66 9.73 -10.21
N ILE A 41 -2.38 8.46 -9.87
CA ILE A 41 -3.39 7.54 -9.33
C ILE A 41 -3.64 7.90 -7.86
N PHE A 42 -2.56 8.15 -7.11
CA PHE A 42 -2.63 8.62 -5.74
C PHE A 42 -3.47 9.91 -5.62
N GLU A 43 -3.19 10.93 -6.45
CA GLU A 43 -3.96 12.18 -6.44
C GLU A 43 -5.44 11.96 -6.80
N ALA A 44 -5.73 11.13 -7.78
CA ALA A 44 -7.11 10.81 -8.15
C ALA A 44 -7.86 10.10 -7.00
N ALA A 45 -7.23 9.11 -6.37
CA ALA A 45 -7.80 8.37 -5.25
C ALA A 45 -8.08 9.27 -4.04
N VAL A 46 -7.08 10.08 -3.64
CA VAL A 46 -7.20 11.01 -2.52
C VAL A 46 -8.28 12.06 -2.77
N ARG A 47 -8.39 12.59 -4.00
CA ARG A 47 -9.47 13.52 -4.38
C ARG A 47 -10.85 12.89 -4.29
N GLY A 48 -11.00 11.63 -4.69
CA GLY A 48 -12.26 10.89 -4.55
C GLY A 48 -12.70 10.79 -3.09
N TYR A 49 -11.78 10.41 -2.20
CA TYR A 49 -12.06 10.37 -0.76
C TYR A 49 -12.35 11.74 -0.16
N ALA A 50 -11.64 12.78 -0.59
CA ALA A 50 -11.92 14.13 -0.12
C ALA A 50 -13.32 14.60 -0.57
N ALA A 51 -13.73 14.33 -1.81
CA ALA A 51 -15.04 14.74 -2.32
C ALA A 51 -16.20 14.09 -1.56
N GLU A 52 -16.09 12.80 -1.24
CA GLU A 52 -17.20 12.03 -0.65
C GLU A 52 -17.14 11.94 0.88
N ALA A 53 -15.96 12.03 1.48
CA ALA A 53 -15.73 11.72 2.89
C ALA A 53 -14.84 12.74 3.63
N SER A 54 -14.70 13.98 3.12
CA SER A 54 -13.85 15.02 3.77
C SER A 54 -14.15 15.16 5.26
N ALA A 55 -15.41 15.24 5.67
CA ALA A 55 -15.79 15.45 7.07
C ALA A 55 -15.27 14.36 8.02
N ALA A 56 -15.19 13.12 7.55
CA ALA A 56 -14.71 11.99 8.35
C ALA A 56 -13.18 11.84 8.33
N LEU A 57 -12.52 12.26 7.25
CA LEU A 57 -11.09 12.01 7.03
C LEU A 57 -10.20 13.22 7.33
N ARG A 58 -10.74 14.45 7.34
CA ARG A 58 -9.96 15.70 7.35
C ARG A 58 -9.01 15.79 8.53
N ASP A 59 -9.41 15.37 9.72
CA ASP A 59 -8.56 15.46 10.92
C ASP A 59 -7.44 14.41 10.92
N ASP A 60 -7.69 13.25 10.32
CA ASP A 60 -6.76 12.13 10.22
C ASP A 60 -5.92 12.13 8.93
N ARG A 61 -6.13 13.09 8.04
CA ARG A 61 -5.45 13.17 6.72
C ARG A 61 -3.93 13.07 6.80
N ARG A 62 -3.33 13.58 7.89
CA ARG A 62 -1.88 13.54 8.13
C ARG A 62 -1.34 12.11 8.28
N GLY A 63 -2.21 11.14 8.58
CA GLY A 63 -1.88 9.73 8.65
C GLY A 63 -1.88 9.00 7.30
N ILE A 64 -2.39 9.60 6.22
CA ILE A 64 -2.55 8.90 4.93
C ILE A 64 -1.21 8.48 4.33
N VAL A 65 -0.26 9.41 4.19
CA VAL A 65 1.07 9.12 3.61
C VAL A 65 1.91 8.23 4.54
N PRO A 66 2.01 8.50 5.86
CA PRO A 66 2.65 7.57 6.79
C PRO A 66 2.02 6.17 6.79
N GLY A 67 0.69 6.08 6.67
CA GLY A 67 -0.03 4.81 6.61
C GLY A 67 0.34 3.98 5.38
N LEU A 68 0.36 4.62 4.20
CA LEU A 68 0.82 4.01 2.96
C LEU A 68 2.24 3.44 3.09
N GLU A 69 3.18 4.24 3.59
CA GLU A 69 4.56 3.79 3.81
C GLU A 69 4.63 2.63 4.81
N THR A 70 3.90 2.74 5.93
CA THR A 70 3.90 1.75 7.01
C THR A 70 3.38 0.41 6.52
N ILE A 71 2.26 0.39 5.79
CA ILE A 71 1.67 -0.86 5.28
C ILE A 71 2.55 -1.49 4.20
N ALA A 72 3.16 -0.68 3.32
CA ALA A 72 4.14 -1.19 2.36
C ALA A 72 5.34 -1.86 3.09
N LEU A 73 5.88 -1.22 4.12
CA LEU A 73 6.98 -1.78 4.90
C LEU A 73 6.58 -3.02 5.72
N GLU A 74 5.38 -3.02 6.31
CA GLU A 74 4.83 -4.18 7.02
C GLU A 74 4.71 -5.38 6.07
N LEU A 75 4.12 -5.17 4.89
CA LEU A 75 3.92 -6.23 3.91
C LEU A 75 5.24 -6.75 3.34
N ALA A 76 6.22 -5.85 3.11
CA ALA A 76 7.59 -6.23 2.77
C ALA A 76 8.19 -7.17 3.83
N SER A 77 8.00 -6.85 5.11
CA SER A 77 8.48 -7.65 6.24
C SER A 77 7.80 -9.02 6.31
N ARG A 78 6.49 -9.07 6.09
CA ARG A 78 5.70 -10.32 6.08
C ARG A 78 6.10 -11.22 4.92
N PHE A 79 6.28 -10.69 3.71
CA PHE A 79 6.80 -11.47 2.59
C PHE A 79 8.24 -11.93 2.80
N CYS A 80 9.08 -11.08 3.40
CA CYS A 80 10.45 -11.47 3.74
C CYS A 80 10.47 -12.67 4.69
N LEU A 81 9.63 -12.65 5.73
CA LEU A 81 9.48 -13.78 6.65
C LEU A 81 8.97 -15.04 5.93
N ASP A 82 7.92 -14.90 5.12
CA ASP A 82 7.31 -16.04 4.43
C ASP A 82 8.13 -16.56 3.24
N ALA A 83 9.20 -15.85 2.85
CA ALA A 83 10.22 -16.39 1.96
C ALA A 83 11.10 -17.46 2.65
N PHE A 84 11.10 -17.52 3.98
CA PHE A 84 11.75 -18.58 4.76
C PHE A 84 10.74 -19.60 5.29
N GLU A 85 9.56 -19.13 5.72
CA GLU A 85 8.57 -20.02 6.35
C GLU A 85 7.69 -20.77 5.34
N GLU A 86 7.48 -20.22 4.14
CA GLU A 86 6.70 -20.76 3.03
C GLU A 86 5.32 -21.33 3.44
N ARG A 87 4.59 -20.65 4.34
CA ARG A 87 3.35 -21.20 4.95
C ARG A 87 2.16 -20.25 4.98
N TYR A 88 2.36 -18.96 4.72
CA TYR A 88 1.32 -17.96 4.92
C TYR A 88 0.68 -17.50 3.60
N PHE A 89 1.47 -17.02 2.65
CA PHE A 89 0.98 -16.48 1.39
C PHE A 89 0.90 -17.55 0.30
N ARG A 90 -0.10 -17.40 -0.57
CA ARG A 90 -0.16 -18.14 -1.83
C ARG A 90 0.91 -17.61 -2.77
N TRP A 91 1.54 -18.51 -3.50
CA TRP A 91 2.52 -18.20 -4.53
C TRP A 91 2.10 -18.78 -5.90
N ASP A 92 2.72 -18.27 -6.97
CA ASP A 92 2.40 -18.65 -8.35
C ASP A 92 3.33 -19.79 -8.80
N THR A 93 2.79 -21.01 -8.79
CA THR A 93 3.50 -22.23 -9.17
C THR A 93 3.79 -22.33 -10.67
N THR A 94 3.22 -21.45 -11.50
CA THR A 94 3.45 -21.41 -12.95
C THR A 94 4.65 -20.54 -13.32
N ARG A 95 4.99 -19.56 -12.47
CA ARG A 95 6.07 -18.58 -12.70
C ARG A 95 7.33 -18.84 -11.87
N PHE A 96 7.20 -19.46 -10.70
CA PHE A 96 8.31 -19.66 -9.77
C PHE A 96 8.53 -21.15 -9.53
N ALA A 97 9.75 -21.54 -9.16
CA ALA A 97 10.03 -22.92 -8.77
C ALA A 97 9.75 -23.17 -7.28
N ARG A 98 9.82 -22.10 -6.47
CA ARG A 98 9.61 -22.15 -5.01
C ARG A 98 8.85 -20.93 -4.51
N ALA A 99 8.12 -21.09 -3.41
CA ALA A 99 7.44 -19.98 -2.74
C ALA A 99 8.43 -18.90 -2.29
N SER A 100 9.60 -19.31 -1.77
CA SER A 100 10.71 -18.43 -1.38
C SER A 100 11.11 -17.43 -2.47
N GLU A 101 11.19 -17.86 -3.73
CA GLU A 101 11.54 -16.98 -4.85
C GLU A 101 10.48 -15.90 -5.06
N HIS A 102 9.20 -16.30 -5.00
CA HIS A 102 8.10 -15.38 -5.21
C HIS A 102 7.94 -14.40 -4.05
N HIS A 103 8.01 -14.88 -2.81
CA HIS A 103 7.88 -14.02 -1.64
C HIS A 103 9.08 -13.08 -1.49
N LEU A 104 10.29 -13.51 -1.86
CA LEU A 104 11.43 -12.61 -1.91
C LEU A 104 11.27 -11.50 -2.97
N LEU A 105 10.68 -11.83 -4.13
CA LEU A 105 10.34 -10.83 -5.15
C LEU A 105 9.38 -9.77 -4.58
N ARG A 106 8.27 -10.22 -3.98
CA ARG A 106 7.25 -9.34 -3.39
C ARG A 106 7.80 -8.51 -2.23
N ALA A 107 8.65 -9.11 -1.38
CA ALA A 107 9.32 -8.41 -0.29
C ALA A 107 10.15 -7.23 -0.81
N ARG A 108 10.94 -7.45 -1.87
CA ARG A 108 11.73 -6.39 -2.52
C ARG A 108 10.84 -5.33 -3.15
N GLY A 109 9.77 -5.73 -3.82
CA GLY A 109 8.78 -4.82 -4.39
C GLY A 109 8.18 -3.89 -3.35
N GLN A 110 7.64 -4.44 -2.27
CA GLN A 110 7.01 -3.65 -1.22
C GLN A 110 8.01 -2.76 -0.45
N LEU A 111 9.25 -3.23 -0.26
CA LEU A 111 10.32 -2.39 0.30
C LEU A 111 10.67 -1.22 -0.64
N ALA A 112 10.78 -1.48 -1.95
CA ALA A 112 11.02 -0.44 -2.94
C ALA A 112 9.88 0.58 -2.97
N LEU A 113 8.63 0.13 -2.86
CA LEU A 113 7.46 1.02 -2.75
C LEU A 113 7.54 1.91 -1.50
N ALA A 114 7.85 1.33 -0.34
CA ALA A 114 8.00 2.10 0.90
C ALA A 114 9.11 3.17 0.77
N GLN A 115 10.25 2.80 0.19
CA GLN A 115 11.36 3.73 -0.08
C GLN A 115 10.98 4.83 -1.06
N ASP A 116 10.23 4.49 -2.12
CA ASP A 116 9.76 5.45 -3.12
C ASP A 116 8.76 6.44 -2.52
N VAL A 117 7.83 5.95 -1.68
CA VAL A 117 6.89 6.78 -0.90
C VAL A 117 7.65 7.72 0.03
N ALA A 118 8.62 7.20 0.79
CA ALA A 118 9.46 8.02 1.68
C ALA A 118 10.22 9.11 0.91
N SER A 119 10.76 8.78 -0.26
CA SER A 119 11.49 9.74 -1.11
C SER A 119 10.59 10.84 -1.71
N LYS A 120 9.28 10.57 -1.83
CA LYS A 120 8.27 11.48 -2.40
C LYS A 120 7.34 12.05 -1.34
N ARG A 121 7.65 11.88 -0.05
CA ARG A 121 6.78 12.21 1.08
C ARG A 121 6.19 13.61 0.95
N ASP A 122 7.03 14.63 0.77
CA ASP A 122 6.60 16.03 0.68
C ASP A 122 5.59 16.25 -0.47
N VAL A 123 5.80 15.59 -1.61
CA VAL A 123 4.91 15.70 -2.78
C VAL A 123 3.56 15.05 -2.49
N LEU A 124 3.57 13.86 -1.87
CA LEU A 124 2.36 13.12 -1.51
C LEU A 124 1.55 13.84 -0.43
N GLU A 125 2.22 14.37 0.60
CA GLU A 125 1.58 15.13 1.68
C GLU A 125 0.97 16.42 1.14
N ALA A 126 1.66 17.12 0.22
CA ALA A 126 1.10 18.29 -0.46
C ALA A 126 -0.15 17.96 -1.30
N ILE A 127 -0.21 16.78 -1.92
CA ILE A 127 -1.42 16.32 -2.63
C ILE A 127 -2.57 16.12 -1.65
N VAL A 128 -2.31 15.47 -0.51
CA VAL A 128 -3.31 15.25 0.55
C VAL A 128 -3.82 16.57 1.10
N ASP A 129 -2.94 17.49 1.46
CA ASP A 129 -3.34 18.78 2.03
C ASP A 129 -4.14 19.62 1.04
N ARG A 130 -3.79 19.61 -0.26
CA ARG A 130 -4.61 20.30 -1.27
C ARG A 130 -5.99 19.67 -1.46
N ALA A 131 -6.13 18.36 -1.27
CA ALA A 131 -7.41 17.69 -1.44
C ALA A 131 -8.34 17.92 -0.24
N PHE A 132 -7.80 18.01 0.97
CA PHE A 132 -8.56 18.17 2.21
C PHE A 132 -8.53 19.58 2.82
N GLY A 133 -7.85 20.55 2.19
CA GLY A 133 -7.92 21.97 2.54
C GLY A 133 -9.27 22.55 2.13
#